data_AF-A0A7V2WTB4-F1
#
_entry.id   AF-A0A7V2WTB4-F1
#
_cell.length_a   1.000
_cell.length_b   1.000
_cell.length_c   1.000
_cell.angle_alpha   90.00
_cell.angle_beta   90.00
_cell.angle_gamma   90.00
#
_symmetry.space_group_name_H-M   'P 1'
#
loop_
_entity.id
_entity.type
_entity.pdbx_description
1 polymer ?
#
loop_
_entity_poly.entity_id
_entity_poly.type
_entity_poly.pdbx_seq_one_letter_code
_entity_poly.pdbx_strand_id
1 'polypeptide(L)'
;MLKKIVVSTKSRTEFVDITPLITKELEGHKDGILVAYCPHTTAGLTINEGADPAVKQDILAVLNDVIPWSFNYKHLEGNSPAHIKASIIGSSVTIIVEDGNLQL
;
A
#
# COMPACT_ATOMS: atom_id res chain seq x y z
N MET A 1 -15.82 -12.75 3.73
CA MET A 1 -15.70 -12.37 5.17
C MET A 1 -14.73 -11.21 5.29
N LEU A 2 -14.85 -10.36 6.31
CA LEU A 2 -13.89 -9.27 6.57
C LEU A 2 -12.79 -9.75 7.51
N LYS A 3 -11.53 -9.53 7.13
CA LYS A 3 -10.34 -9.78 7.96
C LYS A 3 -9.59 -8.46 8.19
N LYS A 4 -8.88 -8.36 9.31
CA LYS A 4 -8.04 -7.21 9.65
C LYS A 4 -6.60 -7.67 9.79
N ILE A 5 -5.70 -7.01 9.08
CA ILE A 5 -4.26 -7.23 9.17
C ILE A 5 -3.64 -5.96 9.78
N VAL A 6 -2.70 -6.13 10.70
CA VAL A 6 -1.95 -5.03 11.31
C VAL A 6 -0.56 -4.98 10.70
N VAL A 7 -0.14 -3.79 10.28
CA VAL A 7 1.16 -3.54 9.65
C VAL A 7 1.89 -2.46 10.45
N SER A 8 3.13 -2.73 10.82
CA SER A 8 4.00 -1.78 11.52
C SER A 8 5.01 -1.18 10.55
N THR A 9 5.03 0.14 10.43
CA THR A 9 5.99 0.90 9.62
C THR A 9 7.16 1.39 10.46
N LYS A 10 8.35 1.49 9.85
CA LYS A 10 9.62 1.86 10.51
C LYS A 10 10.16 3.21 10.04
N SER A 11 9.64 3.77 8.95
CA SER A 11 10.09 5.06 8.43
C SER A 11 8.92 5.94 7.99
N ARG A 12 9.19 7.23 7.76
CA ARG A 12 8.17 8.22 7.40
C ARG A 12 7.51 7.94 6.04
N THR A 13 8.21 7.29 5.12
CA THR A 13 7.67 6.88 3.82
C THR A 13 8.27 5.53 3.48
N GLU A 14 7.44 4.50 3.46
CA GLU A 14 7.87 3.11 3.35
C GLU A 14 6.90 2.35 2.46
N PHE A 15 7.42 1.40 1.68
CA PHE A 15 6.64 0.33 1.10
C PHE A 15 6.91 -0.95 1.90
N VAL A 16 5.82 -1.53 2.42
CA VAL A 16 5.82 -2.79 3.13
C VAL A 16 5.12 -3.82 2.25
N ASP A 17 5.80 -4.92 1.94
CA ASP A 17 5.16 -6.04 1.26
C ASP A 17 4.22 -6.77 2.24
N ILE A 18 2.93 -6.70 1.95
CA ILE A 18 1.86 -7.32 2.74
C ILE A 18 1.31 -8.58 2.07
N THR A 19 1.84 -8.98 0.91
CA THR A 19 1.41 -10.17 0.16
C THR A 19 1.42 -11.42 1.05
N PRO A 20 2.48 -11.70 1.85
CA PRO A 20 2.48 -12.87 2.74
C PRO A 20 1.38 -12.82 3.83
N LEU A 21 1.03 -11.62 4.30
CA LEU A 21 -0.03 -11.44 5.29
C LEU A 21 -1.41 -11.69 4.69
N ILE A 22 -1.62 -11.24 3.44
CA ILE A 22 -2.86 -11.47 2.70
C ILE A 22 -3.01 -12.96 2.36
N THR A 23 -1.97 -13.60 1.84
CA THR A 23 -2.00 -15.02 1.46
C THR A 23 -2.35 -15.91 2.66
N LYS A 24 -1.83 -15.60 3.84
CA LYS A 24 -2.21 -16.31 5.07
C LYS A 24 -3.71 -16.21 5.39
N GLU A 25 -4.34 -15.07 5.12
CA GLU A 25 -5.77 -14.88 5.37
C GLU A 25 -6.67 -15.49 4.28
N LEU A 26 -6.10 -15.95 3.16
CA LEU A 26 -6.82 -16.67 2.10
C LEU A 26 -7.03 -18.15 2.39
N GLU A 27 -6.38 -18.71 3.41
CA GLU A 27 -6.50 -20.14 3.75
C GLU A 27 -7.98 -20.56 3.85
N GLY A 28 -8.38 -21.55 3.05
CA GLY A 28 -9.75 -22.05 2.97
C GLY A 28 -10.66 -21.34 1.95
N HIS A 29 -10.17 -20.32 1.26
CA HIS A 29 -10.84 -19.68 0.11
C HIS A 29 -10.19 -20.13 -1.19
N LYS A 30 -10.99 -20.48 -2.20
CA LYS A 30 -10.50 -20.98 -3.51
C LYS A 30 -10.60 -19.93 -4.60
N ASP A 31 -11.83 -19.56 -4.98
CA ASP A 31 -12.07 -18.69 -6.13
C ASP A 31 -12.88 -17.46 -5.73
N GLY A 32 -12.56 -16.31 -6.32
CA GLY A 32 -13.34 -15.09 -6.13
C GLY A 32 -12.56 -13.80 -6.32
N ILE A 33 -13.05 -12.74 -5.67
CA ILE A 33 -12.45 -11.41 -5.70
C ILE A 33 -12.05 -11.03 -4.28
N LEU A 34 -10.76 -10.71 -4.10
CA LEU A 34 -10.26 -10.09 -2.88
C LEU A 34 -10.19 -8.58 -3.07
N VAL A 35 -10.75 -7.85 -2.10
CA VAL A 35 -10.57 -6.39 -1.99
C VAL A 35 -9.76 -6.11 -0.74
N ALA A 36 -8.55 -5.56 -0.92
CA ALA A 36 -7.75 -5.04 0.17
C ALA A 36 -8.00 -3.53 0.28
N TYR A 37 -8.34 -3.05 1.47
CA TYR A 37 -8.68 -1.65 1.74
C TYR A 37 -7.86 -1.11 2.93
N CYS A 38 -7.24 0.04 2.73
CA CYS A 38 -6.56 0.82 3.74
C CYS A 38 -7.50 1.92 4.27
N PRO A 39 -7.88 1.89 5.56
CA PRO A 39 -8.75 2.90 6.16
C PRO A 39 -8.01 4.20 6.54
N HIS A 40 -6.72 4.33 6.21
CA HIS A 40 -5.90 5.47 6.60
C HIS A 40 -5.75 6.46 5.45
N THR A 41 -5.89 7.75 5.74
CA THR A 41 -5.80 8.83 4.74
C THR A 41 -4.36 9.25 4.44
N THR A 42 -3.37 8.68 5.13
CA THR A 42 -1.94 8.95 4.98
C THR A 42 -1.15 7.71 4.55
N ALA A 43 -1.84 6.64 4.15
CA ALA A 43 -1.26 5.43 3.58
C ALA A 43 -2.15 4.94 2.43
N GLY A 44 -1.55 4.22 1.48
CA GLY A 44 -2.27 3.66 0.33
C GLY A 44 -1.90 2.22 0.08
N LEU A 45 -2.59 1.60 -0.88
CA LEU A 45 -2.31 0.25 -1.36
C LEU A 45 -2.05 0.30 -2.86
N THR A 46 -1.02 -0.41 -3.30
CA THR A 46 -0.71 -0.58 -4.73
C THR A 46 -0.20 -1.99 -4.97
N ILE A 47 -0.31 -2.44 -6.22
CA ILE A 47 0.34 -3.66 -6.72
C ILE A 47 1.47 -3.18 -7.64
N ASN A 48 2.66 -3.73 -7.44
CA ASN A 48 3.84 -3.43 -8.27
C ASN A 48 4.86 -4.57 -8.12
N GLU A 49 6.02 -4.43 -8.76
CA GLU A 49 7.08 -5.42 -8.67
C GLU A 49 7.59 -5.61 -7.23
N GLY A 50 7.52 -6.86 -6.76
CA GLY A 50 8.01 -7.27 -5.44
C GLY A 50 9.37 -7.99 -5.45
N ALA A 51 9.93 -8.26 -6.64
CA ALA A 51 11.15 -9.07 -6.80
C ALA A 51 12.44 -8.23 -6.66
N ASP A 52 12.52 -7.11 -7.37
CA ASP A 52 13.66 -6.19 -7.28
C ASP A 52 13.38 -5.05 -6.26
N PRO A 53 14.14 -4.97 -5.15
CA PRO A 53 14.03 -3.87 -4.20
C PRO A 53 14.26 -2.48 -4.80
N ALA A 54 14.98 -2.38 -5.93
CA ALA A 54 15.28 -1.11 -6.58
C ALA A 54 14.01 -0.39 -7.04
N VAL A 55 13.04 -1.09 -7.62
CA VAL A 55 11.77 -0.49 -8.09
C VAL A 55 11.05 0.22 -6.96
N LYS A 56 10.99 -0.41 -5.79
CA LYS A 56 10.41 0.17 -4.57
C LYS A 56 11.16 1.42 -4.11
N GLN A 57 12.48 1.41 -4.20
CA GLN A 57 13.32 2.55 -3.82
C GLN A 57 13.15 3.72 -4.78
N ASP A 58 13.08 3.45 -6.08
CA ASP A 58 12.90 4.47 -7.12
C ASP A 58 11.53 5.14 -6.99
N ILE A 59 10.46 4.37 -6.79
CA ILE A 59 9.12 4.92 -6.54
C ILE A 59 9.12 5.82 -5.30
N LEU A 60 9.73 5.37 -4.21
CA LEU A 60 9.85 6.15 -2.98
C LEU A 60 10.67 7.44 -3.19
N ALA A 61 11.76 7.38 -3.95
CA ALA A 61 12.60 8.52 -4.27
C ALA A 61 11.82 9.55 -5.07
N VAL A 62 11.18 9.15 -6.17
CA VAL A 62 10.39 10.03 -7.03
C VAL A 62 9.19 10.62 -6.29
N LEU A 63 8.46 9.83 -5.50
CA LEU A 63 7.35 10.37 -4.69
C LEU A 63 7.82 11.42 -3.69
N ASN A 64 9.01 11.24 -3.09
CA ASN A 64 9.56 12.22 -2.16
C ASN A 64 10.15 13.46 -2.85
N ASP A 65 10.59 13.34 -4.10
CA ASP A 65 11.08 14.47 -4.89
C ASP A 65 9.90 15.34 -5.38
N VAL A 66 8.89 14.71 -6.00
CA VAL A 66 7.72 15.40 -6.56
C VAL A 66 6.76 15.90 -5.46
N ILE A 67 6.66 15.17 -4.35
CA ILE A 67 5.80 15.53 -3.20
C ILE A 67 6.70 15.62 -1.96
N PRO A 68 7.50 16.69 -1.85
CA PRO A 68 8.50 16.84 -0.81
C PRO A 68 7.84 17.10 0.54
N TRP A 69 8.54 16.75 1.61
CA TRP A 69 8.10 17.02 2.97
C TRP A 69 8.34 18.46 3.41
N SER A 70 9.26 19.15 2.74
CA SER A 70 9.60 20.55 2.95
C SER A 70 9.01 21.40 1.80
N PHE A 71 7.72 21.68 1.89
CA PHE A 71 7.02 22.61 1.01
C PHE A 71 6.05 23.45 1.84
N ASN A 72 5.58 24.57 1.30
CA ASN A 72 4.68 25.48 1.99
C ASN A 72 3.22 24.95 2.02
N TYR A 73 3.03 23.76 2.60
CA TYR A 73 1.70 23.21 2.83
C TYR A 73 0.98 24.01 3.90
N LYS A 74 -0.31 24.30 3.66
CA LYS A 74 -1.14 25.06 4.60
C LYS A 74 -1.54 24.28 5.84
N HIS A 75 -1.54 22.94 5.77
CA HIS A 75 -1.93 22.09 6.88
C HIS A 75 -0.80 21.99 7.90
N LEU A 76 -1.13 22.31 9.16
CA LEU A 76 -0.13 22.55 10.20
C LEU A 76 0.42 21.27 10.86
N GLU A 77 -0.26 20.12 10.72
CA GLU A 77 0.24 18.86 11.30
C GLU A 77 1.46 18.30 10.56
N GLY A 78 1.79 18.84 9.37
CA GLY A 78 2.99 18.47 8.62
C GLY A 78 2.89 17.15 7.86
N ASN A 79 1.70 16.56 7.73
CA ASN A 79 1.46 15.28 7.03
C ASN A 79 0.76 15.44 5.67
N SER A 80 0.55 16.66 5.16
CA SER A 80 0.01 16.90 3.80
C SER A 80 0.69 16.08 2.69
N PRO A 81 2.03 15.93 2.67
CA PRO A 81 2.69 15.03 1.71
C PRO A 81 2.13 13.61 1.73
N ALA A 82 1.84 13.07 2.92
CA ALA A 82 1.31 11.72 3.07
C ALA A 82 -0.12 11.62 2.53
N HIS A 83 -0.97 12.63 2.78
CA HIS A 83 -2.31 12.69 2.19
C HIS A 83 -2.29 12.73 0.67
N ILE A 84 -1.40 13.52 0.06
CA ILE A 84 -1.28 13.62 -1.40
C ILE A 84 -0.78 12.30 -1.97
N LYS A 85 0.28 11.71 -1.40
CA LYS A 85 0.79 10.39 -1.81
C LYS A 85 -0.27 9.31 -1.69
N ALA A 86 -0.99 9.24 -0.57
CA ALA A 86 -2.07 8.28 -0.37
C ALA A 86 -3.22 8.45 -1.38
N SER A 87 -3.58 9.69 -1.71
CA SER A 87 -4.63 9.97 -2.70
C SER A 87 -4.25 9.57 -4.12
N ILE A 88 -2.96 9.67 -4.48
CA ILE A 88 -2.43 9.25 -5.79
C ILE A 88 -2.32 7.72 -5.87
N ILE A 89 -1.81 7.09 -4.80
CA ILE A 89 -1.63 5.63 -4.74
C ILE A 89 -2.98 4.91 -4.68
N GLY A 90 -3.95 5.47 -3.94
CA GLY A 90 -5.27 4.89 -3.76
C GLY A 90 -5.40 4.11 -2.44
N SER A 91 -6.63 4.02 -1.95
CA SER A 91 -6.96 3.37 -0.67
C SER A 91 -7.21 1.87 -0.79
N SER A 92 -7.33 1.32 -1.99
CA SER A 92 -7.66 -0.10 -2.18
C SER A 92 -7.10 -0.69 -3.46
N VAL A 93 -6.90 -2.00 -3.43
CA VAL A 93 -6.63 -2.82 -4.61
C VAL A 93 -7.61 -3.99 -4.66
N THR A 94 -7.91 -4.44 -5.88
CA THR A 94 -8.78 -5.59 -6.15
C THR A 94 -7.96 -6.66 -6.87
N ILE A 95 -8.01 -7.89 -6.38
CA ILE A 95 -7.19 -9.00 -6.87
C ILE A 95 -8.10 -10.20 -7.12
N ILE A 96 -7.89 -10.89 -8.24
CA ILE A 96 -8.57 -12.15 -8.53
C ILE A 96 -7.92 -13.26 -7.70
N VAL A 97 -8.73 -14.11 -7.10
CA VAL A 97 -8.28 -15.33 -6.41
C VAL A 97 -8.75 -16.52 -7.22
N GLU A 98 -7.83 -17.43 -7.56
CA GLU A 98 -8.09 -18.65 -8.31
C GLU A 98 -7.29 -19.80 -7.69
N ASP A 99 -7.94 -20.94 -7.45
CA ASP A 99 -7.35 -22.12 -6.82
C ASP A 99 -6.63 -21.82 -5.48
N GLY A 100 -7.12 -20.81 -4.75
CA GLY A 100 -6.54 -20.36 -3.48
C GLY A 100 -5.31 -19.48 -3.60
N ASN A 101 -4.95 -19.05 -4.83
CA ASN A 101 -3.81 -18.19 -5.09
C ASN A 101 -4.25 -16.79 -5.54
N LEU A 102 -3.48 -15.78 -5.12
CA LEU A 102 -3.60 -14.43 -5.66
C LEU A 102 -3.07 -14.43 -7.10
N GLN A 103 -3.87 -13.95 -8.05
CA GLN A 103 -3.45 -13.74 -9.43
C GLN A 103 -2.74 -12.39 -9.53
N LEU A 104 -1.41 -12.42 -9.41
CA LEU A 104 -0.49 -11.27 -9.40
C LEU A 104 0.58 -11.39 -10.49
#